data_AF-A0A5S3Z935-F1
#
_entry.id   AF-A0A5S3Z935-F1
#
_cell.length_a   1.000
_cell.length_b   1.000
_cell.length_c   1.000
_cell.angle_alpha   90.00
_cell.angle_beta   90.00
_cell.angle_gamma   90.00
#
_symmetry.space_group_name_H-M   'P 1'
#
loop_
_entity.id
_entity.type
_entity.pdbx_description
1 polymer ?
#
loop_
_entity_poly.entity_id
_entity_poly.type
_entity_poly.pdbx_seq_one_letter_code
_entity_poly.pdbx_strand_id
1 'polypeptide(L)'
;MRWAKLKTGIIIVLVTLISEAIRLHTGLPITIIDIVVLPITCLLIYCMKYYRSPFSKIYKGTDNHLQQTPLQLIGFLLFTISLAAMGSWIAWLGIQAPLQYFSGVKGDAHGYTLIQVGGLVALYSTWGALVFLFRLVSLRNKSA
;
A
#
# COMPACT_ATOMS: atom_id res chain seq x y z
N MET A 1 -30.16 15.09 -9.28
CA MET A 1 -29.00 14.19 -9.03
C MET A 1 -27.89 14.25 -10.09
N ARG A 2 -28.20 14.38 -11.40
CA ARG A 2 -27.21 14.45 -12.51
C ARG A 2 -26.26 15.66 -12.46
N TRP A 3 -26.77 16.83 -12.07
CA TRP A 3 -25.99 18.09 -12.10
C TRP A 3 -24.89 18.17 -11.04
N ALA A 4 -25.15 17.64 -9.84
CA ALA A 4 -24.15 17.57 -8.79
C ALA A 4 -22.96 16.69 -9.22
N LYS A 5 -23.24 15.51 -9.80
CA LYS A 5 -22.20 14.60 -10.32
C LYS A 5 -21.40 15.23 -11.46
N LEU A 6 -22.05 15.98 -12.35
CA LEU A 6 -21.36 16.70 -13.43
C LEU A 6 -20.44 17.79 -12.89
N LYS A 7 -20.91 18.61 -11.93
CA LYS A 7 -20.08 19.63 -11.27
C LYS A 7 -18.87 19.00 -10.58
N THR A 8 -19.07 17.90 -9.87
CA THR A 8 -17.96 17.16 -9.24
C THR A 8 -16.96 16.66 -10.30
N GLY A 9 -17.42 16.10 -11.41
CA GLY A 9 -16.55 15.67 -12.51
C GLY A 9 -15.72 16.81 -13.10
N ILE A 10 -16.36 17.97 -13.35
CA ILE A 10 -15.68 19.17 -13.86
C ILE A 10 -14.63 19.68 -12.87
N ILE A 11 -14.94 19.71 -11.57
CA ILE A 11 -14.01 20.14 -10.52
C ILE A 11 -12.79 19.20 -10.48
N ILE A 12 -13.00 17.88 -10.55
CA ILE A 12 -11.91 16.90 -10.56
C ILE A 12 -10.98 17.17 -11.75
N VAL A 13 -11.53 17.29 -12.97
CA VAL A 13 -10.74 17.55 -14.19
C VAL A 13 -9.97 18.86 -14.09
N LEU A 14 -10.59 19.93 -13.57
CA LEU A 14 -9.92 21.22 -13.37
C LEU A 14 -8.76 21.13 -12.38
N VAL A 15 -8.96 20.47 -11.23
CA VAL A 15 -7.89 20.25 -10.24
C VAL A 15 -6.73 19.45 -10.85
N THR A 16 -7.04 18.43 -11.66
CA THR A 16 -6.05 17.63 -12.38
C THR A 16 -5.23 18.50 -13.34
N LEU A 17 -5.88 19.28 -14.20
CA LEU A 17 -5.21 20.12 -15.20
C LEU A 17 -4.41 21.26 -14.56
N ILE A 18 -4.93 21.90 -13.51
CA ILE A 18 -4.24 22.98 -12.80
C ILE A 18 -2.98 22.46 -12.10
N SER A 19 -3.04 21.28 -11.46
CA SER A 19 -1.86 20.67 -10.84
C SER A 19 -0.76 20.40 -11.86
N GLU A 20 -1.13 19.89 -13.04
CA GLU A 20 -0.18 19.63 -14.14
C GLU A 20 0.42 20.93 -14.69
N ALA A 21 -0.41 21.96 -14.88
CA ALA A 21 0.02 23.27 -15.36
C ALA A 21 0.99 23.95 -14.38
N ILE A 22 0.73 23.85 -13.06
CA ILE A 22 1.63 24.35 -12.02
C ILE A 22 2.97 23.64 -12.10
N ARG A 23 3.01 22.31 -12.21
CA ARG A 23 4.27 21.55 -12.37
C ARG A 23 5.07 22.05 -13.57
N LEU A 24 4.41 22.21 -14.73
CA LEU A 24 5.06 22.66 -15.97
C LEU A 24 5.58 24.10 -15.92
N HIS A 25 4.85 25.01 -15.27
CA HIS A 25 5.21 26.44 -15.25
C HIS A 25 6.13 26.84 -14.10
N THR A 26 6.01 26.19 -12.93
CA THR A 26 6.78 26.56 -11.73
C THR A 26 7.95 25.61 -11.45
N GLY A 27 7.98 24.44 -12.11
CA GLY A 27 8.92 23.37 -11.78
C GLY A 27 8.66 22.74 -10.40
N LEU A 28 7.57 23.10 -9.71
CA LEU A 28 7.22 22.49 -8.42
C LEU A 28 6.97 21.00 -8.62
N PRO A 29 7.64 20.12 -7.86
CA PRO A 29 7.45 18.69 -7.93
C PRO A 29 6.14 18.35 -7.20
N ILE A 30 4.98 18.64 -7.80
CA ILE A 30 3.67 18.24 -7.31
C ILE A 30 2.89 17.70 -8.49
N THR A 31 2.66 16.38 -8.50
CA THR A 31 1.91 15.68 -9.55
C THR A 31 0.52 15.30 -9.07
N ILE A 32 -0.35 15.00 -10.04
CA ILE A 32 -1.69 14.45 -9.79
C ILE A 32 -1.60 13.18 -8.93
N ILE A 33 -0.58 12.34 -9.15
CA ILE A 33 -0.37 11.13 -8.37
C ILE A 33 -0.17 11.47 -6.89
N ASP A 34 0.51 12.56 -6.57
CA ASP A 34 0.77 12.95 -5.18
C ASP A 34 -0.48 13.38 -4.44
N ILE A 35 -1.37 14.09 -5.13
CA ILE A 35 -2.67 14.53 -4.60
C ILE A 35 -3.58 13.33 -4.32
N VAL A 36 -3.46 12.25 -5.10
CA VAL A 36 -4.30 11.04 -4.96
C VAL A 36 -3.69 10.04 -3.99
N VAL A 37 -2.39 9.79 -4.08
CA VAL A 37 -1.68 8.77 -3.30
C VAL A 37 -1.59 9.18 -1.83
N LEU A 38 -1.38 10.45 -1.51
CA LEU A 38 -1.28 10.91 -0.13
C LEU A 38 -2.54 10.58 0.70
N PRO A 39 -3.78 10.98 0.33
CA PRO A 39 -4.97 10.67 1.12
C PRO A 39 -5.27 9.17 1.19
N ILE A 40 -5.01 8.42 0.10
CA ILE A 40 -5.16 6.96 0.10
C ILE A 40 -4.17 6.35 1.09
N THR A 41 -2.93 6.84 1.13
CA THR A 41 -1.90 6.37 2.04
C THR A 41 -2.26 6.65 3.49
N CYS A 42 -2.72 7.87 3.78
CA CYS A 42 -3.20 8.21 5.12
C CYS A 42 -4.40 7.35 5.54
N LEU A 43 -5.35 7.09 4.63
CA LEU A 43 -6.50 6.23 4.89
C LEU A 43 -6.07 4.79 5.19
N LEU A 44 -5.16 4.23 4.39
CA LEU A 44 -4.66 2.87 4.58
C LEU A 44 -3.90 2.74 5.91
N ILE A 45 -2.98 3.68 6.21
CA ILE A 45 -2.29 3.71 7.51
C ILE A 45 -3.31 3.82 8.66
N TYR A 46 -4.34 4.66 8.53
CA TYR A 46 -5.42 4.73 9.51
C TYR A 46 -6.16 3.39 9.65
N CYS A 47 -6.44 2.70 8.54
CA CYS A 47 -7.06 1.38 8.55
C CYS A 47 -6.23 0.31 9.26
N MET A 48 -4.90 0.43 9.31
CA MET A 48 -4.04 -0.49 10.06
C MET A 48 -4.34 -0.50 11.56
N LYS A 49 -4.91 0.57 12.12
CA LYS A 49 -5.36 0.60 13.54
C LYS A 49 -6.39 -0.49 13.84
N TYR A 50 -7.19 -0.88 12.85
CA TYR A 50 -8.21 -1.92 13.01
C TYR A 50 -7.66 -3.34 12.82
N TYR A 51 -6.38 -3.47 12.44
CA TYR A 51 -5.75 -4.77 12.29
C TYR A 51 -5.48 -5.38 13.67
N ARG A 52 -6.10 -6.52 13.94
CA ARG A 52 -5.90 -7.25 15.18
C ARG A 52 -4.59 -8.01 15.14
N SER A 53 -3.78 -7.85 16.19
CA SER A 53 -2.56 -8.64 16.37
C SER A 53 -2.85 -10.14 16.15
N PRO A 54 -2.09 -10.82 15.25
CA PRO A 54 -2.25 -12.25 15.01
C PRO A 54 -1.95 -13.06 16.29
N PHE A 55 -1.21 -12.48 17.23
CA PHE A 55 -0.90 -13.07 18.54
C PHE A 55 -2.02 -12.91 19.58
N SER A 56 -3.08 -12.15 19.28
CA SER A 56 -4.17 -11.93 20.23
C SER A 56 -5.00 -13.21 20.44
N LYS A 57 -5.44 -13.44 21.69
CA LYS A 57 -6.30 -14.60 22.03
C LYS A 57 -7.60 -14.63 21.21
N ILE A 58 -8.10 -13.45 20.83
CA ILE A 58 -9.30 -13.28 20.00
C ILE A 58 -9.07 -13.81 18.58
N TYR A 59 -7.88 -13.60 18.01
CA TYR A 59 -7.54 -14.06 16.65
C TYR A 59 -7.54 -15.59 16.54
N LYS A 60 -7.06 -16.30 17.59
CA LYS A 60 -7.08 -17.77 17.66
C LYS A 60 -8.49 -18.39 17.58
N GLY A 61 -9.53 -17.66 18.01
CA GLY A 61 -10.90 -18.17 18.04
C GLY A 61 -11.66 -18.04 16.71
N THR A 62 -11.39 -16.97 15.95
CA THR A 62 -12.13 -16.64 14.72
C THR A 62 -11.65 -17.42 13.49
N ASP A 63 -10.37 -17.81 13.45
CA ASP A 63 -9.73 -18.42 12.28
C ASP A 63 -9.94 -19.94 12.13
N ASN A 64 -10.68 -20.59 13.04
CA ASN A 64 -10.96 -22.03 12.95
C ASN A 64 -11.80 -22.43 11.72
N HIS A 65 -12.31 -21.46 10.95
CA HIS A 65 -13.16 -21.70 9.78
C HIS A 65 -12.43 -21.65 8.43
N LEU A 66 -11.18 -21.15 8.34
CA LEU A 66 -10.41 -21.17 7.09
C LEU A 66 -9.39 -22.32 7.09
N GLN A 67 -9.75 -23.44 6.46
CA GLN A 67 -8.84 -24.55 6.22
C GLN A 67 -7.93 -24.25 5.01
N GLN A 68 -6.81 -23.56 5.25
CA GLN A 68 -5.73 -23.45 4.26
C GLN A 68 -4.75 -24.60 4.42
N THR A 69 -4.27 -25.17 3.32
CA THR A 69 -3.24 -26.22 3.37
C THR A 69 -1.87 -25.63 3.77
N PRO A 70 -0.97 -26.40 4.39
CA PRO A 70 0.38 -25.92 4.74
C PRO A 70 1.14 -25.37 3.53
N LEU A 71 0.99 -26.00 2.37
CA LEU A 71 1.67 -25.59 1.13
C LEU A 71 1.14 -24.25 0.61
N GLN A 72 -0.16 -23.99 0.71
CA GLN A 72 -0.74 -22.68 0.41
C GLN A 72 -0.21 -21.59 1.35
N LEU A 73 -0.13 -21.88 2.65
CA LEU A 73 0.41 -20.93 3.64
C LEU A 73 1.87 -20.58 3.36
N ILE A 74 2.70 -21.57 3.00
CA ILE A 74 4.09 -21.35 2.60
C ILE A 74 4.15 -20.48 1.33
N GLY A 75 3.30 -20.77 0.33
CA GLY A 75 3.20 -19.95 -0.88
C GLY A 75 2.85 -18.49 -0.60
N PHE A 76 1.83 -18.25 0.24
CA PHE A 76 1.44 -16.90 0.65
C PHE A 76 2.52 -16.19 1.47
N LEU A 77 3.25 -16.92 2.32
CA LEU A 77 4.35 -16.38 3.10
C LEU A 77 5.50 -15.91 2.19
N LEU A 78 5.92 -16.74 1.24
CA LEU A 78 6.97 -16.37 0.26
C LEU A 78 6.56 -15.17 -0.59
N PHE A 79 5.29 -15.15 -1.04
CA PHE A 79 4.75 -14.04 -1.80
C PHE A 79 4.76 -12.72 -1.00
N THR A 80 4.28 -12.75 0.24
CA THR A 80 4.23 -11.55 1.09
C THR A 80 5.61 -11.06 1.50
N ILE A 81 6.57 -11.95 1.76
CA ILE A 81 7.97 -11.56 2.00
C ILE A 81 8.58 -10.89 0.76
N SER A 82 8.33 -11.44 -0.43
CA SER A 82 8.84 -10.88 -1.69
C SER A 82 8.28 -9.48 -1.94
N LEU A 83 6.98 -9.28 -1.70
CA LEU A 83 6.35 -7.96 -1.76
C LEU A 83 6.93 -6.99 -0.72
N ALA A 84 7.19 -7.45 0.51
CA ALA A 84 7.78 -6.61 1.54
C ALA A 84 9.19 -6.13 1.16
N ALA A 85 10.00 -7.01 0.56
CA ALA A 85 11.32 -6.67 0.04
C ALA A 85 11.22 -5.67 -1.13
N MET A 86 10.32 -5.92 -2.07
CA MET A 86 10.07 -5.01 -3.20
C MET A 86 9.59 -3.62 -2.73
N GLY A 87 8.65 -3.56 -1.78
CA GLY A 87 8.18 -2.31 -1.19
C GLY A 87 9.29 -1.53 -0.51
N SER A 88 10.14 -2.22 0.28
CA SER A 88 11.31 -1.63 0.93
C SER A 88 12.30 -1.07 -0.09
N TRP A 89 12.55 -1.79 -1.18
CA TRP A 89 13.42 -1.34 -2.26
C TRP A 89 12.87 -0.08 -2.96
N ILE A 90 11.57 -0.05 -3.26
CA ILE A 90 10.91 1.13 -3.86
C ILE A 90 11.02 2.34 -2.93
N ALA A 91 10.76 2.15 -1.63
CA ALA A 91 10.89 3.20 -0.64
C ALA A 91 12.33 3.72 -0.55
N TRP A 92 13.32 2.81 -0.58
CA TRP A 92 14.74 3.17 -0.59
C TRP A 92 15.10 4.03 -1.81
N LEU A 93 14.66 3.67 -3.01
CA LEU A 93 14.86 4.50 -4.22
C LEU A 93 14.28 5.90 -4.04
N GLY A 94 13.08 6.01 -3.45
CA GLY A 94 12.48 7.29 -3.12
C GLY A 94 13.27 8.11 -2.11
N ILE A 95 13.84 7.47 -1.08
CA ILE A 95 14.69 8.14 -0.05
C ILE A 95 15.97 8.71 -0.67
N GLN A 96 16.58 7.99 -1.61
CA GLN A 96 17.83 8.44 -2.26
C GLN A 96 17.63 9.71 -3.09
N ALA A 97 16.43 9.90 -3.65
CA ALA A 97 16.14 11.05 -4.50
C ALA A 97 14.69 11.54 -4.32
N PRO A 98 14.35 12.16 -3.18
CA PRO A 98 12.97 12.43 -2.79
C PRO A 98 12.24 13.42 -3.71
N LEU A 99 12.98 14.38 -4.28
CA LEU A 99 12.44 15.38 -5.21
C LEU A 99 12.64 14.99 -6.67
N GLN A 100 13.34 13.89 -6.95
CA GLN A 100 13.56 13.47 -8.33
C GLN A 100 12.25 13.01 -8.94
N TYR A 101 12.01 13.48 -10.16
CA TYR A 101 10.88 13.06 -10.97
C TYR A 101 11.24 11.76 -11.70
N PHE A 102 10.56 10.68 -11.34
CA PHE A 102 10.67 9.39 -11.99
C PHE A 102 9.54 9.29 -13.03
N SER A 103 9.90 9.30 -14.31
CA SER A 103 8.95 9.18 -15.42
C SER A 103 9.14 7.86 -16.16
N GLY A 104 8.03 7.32 -16.67
CA GLY A 104 8.04 6.04 -17.37
C GLY A 104 6.72 5.73 -18.07
N VAL A 105 6.67 4.60 -18.76
CA VAL A 105 5.54 4.22 -19.64
C VAL A 105 4.19 4.09 -18.89
N LYS A 106 4.21 3.95 -17.55
CA LYS A 106 3.03 3.68 -16.73
C LYS A 106 2.67 4.79 -15.74
N GLY A 107 3.30 5.95 -15.86
CA GLY A 107 3.01 7.13 -15.04
C GLY A 107 4.25 7.72 -14.41
N ASP A 108 4.07 8.92 -13.86
CA ASP A 108 5.15 9.75 -13.36
C ASP A 108 4.93 10.11 -11.89
N ALA A 109 5.94 9.87 -11.07
CA ALA A 109 5.87 10.08 -9.63
C ALA A 109 7.19 10.65 -9.12
N HIS A 110 7.13 11.34 -7.98
CA HIS A 110 8.34 11.83 -7.32
C HIS A 110 8.86 10.81 -6.31
N GLY A 111 10.11 10.97 -5.89
CA GLY A 111 10.72 10.11 -4.88
C GLY A 111 9.90 10.00 -3.61
N TYR A 112 9.31 11.09 -3.10
CA TYR A 112 8.44 11.04 -1.91
C TYR A 112 7.17 10.19 -2.13
N THR A 113 6.65 10.11 -3.35
CA THR A 113 5.56 9.21 -3.72
C THR A 113 6.01 7.75 -3.66
N LEU A 114 7.23 7.47 -4.12
CA LEU A 114 7.85 6.14 -4.02
C LEU A 114 8.06 5.76 -2.54
N ILE A 115 8.46 6.70 -1.68
CA ILE A 115 8.55 6.47 -0.22
C ILE A 115 7.19 6.05 0.34
N GLN A 116 6.12 6.76 -0.01
CA GLN A 116 4.76 6.47 0.46
C GLN A 116 4.25 5.10 -0.01
N VAL A 117 4.31 4.86 -1.33
CA VAL A 117 3.82 3.61 -1.93
C VAL A 117 4.68 2.43 -1.49
N GLY A 118 6.01 2.55 -1.55
CA GLY A 118 6.93 1.51 -1.12
C GLY A 118 6.78 1.18 0.36
N GLY A 119 6.66 2.21 1.22
CA GLY A 119 6.42 2.06 2.65
C GLY A 119 5.10 1.33 2.95
N LEU A 120 4.00 1.68 2.28
CA LEU A 120 2.74 0.96 2.41
C LEU A 120 2.85 -0.50 2.01
N VAL A 121 3.43 -0.77 0.84
CA VAL A 121 3.60 -2.14 0.34
C VAL A 121 4.43 -2.94 1.34
N ALA A 122 5.53 -2.37 1.86
CA ALA A 122 6.36 -3.01 2.87
C ALA A 122 5.58 -3.31 4.16
N LEU A 123 4.86 -2.33 4.69
CA LEU A 123 4.10 -2.45 5.95
C LEU A 123 3.00 -3.51 5.85
N TYR A 124 2.15 -3.42 4.83
CA TYR A 124 1.03 -4.36 4.65
C TYR A 124 1.50 -5.78 4.36
N SER A 125 2.55 -5.92 3.55
CA SER A 125 3.09 -7.23 3.20
C SER A 125 3.80 -7.87 4.40
N THR A 126 4.51 -7.09 5.21
CA THR A 126 5.10 -7.56 6.47
C THR A 126 4.02 -8.02 7.45
N TRP A 127 2.94 -7.26 7.58
CA TRP A 127 1.79 -7.68 8.39
C TRP A 127 1.18 -9.00 7.89
N GLY A 128 0.96 -9.12 6.58
CA GLY A 128 0.48 -10.36 5.96
C GLY A 128 1.40 -11.55 6.21
N ALA A 129 2.72 -11.35 6.10
CA ALA A 129 3.72 -12.37 6.38
C ALA A 129 3.64 -12.84 7.85
N LEU A 130 3.49 -11.93 8.81
CA LEU A 130 3.30 -12.27 10.22
C LEU A 130 2.03 -13.11 10.45
N VAL A 131 0.93 -12.77 9.78
CA VAL A 131 -0.32 -13.54 9.84
C VAL A 131 -0.12 -14.96 9.31
N PHE A 132 0.47 -15.12 8.12
CA PHE A 132 0.68 -16.45 7.53
C PHE A 132 1.69 -17.29 8.31
N LEU A 133 2.75 -16.66 8.84
CA LEU A 133 3.72 -17.33 9.72
C LEU A 133 3.03 -17.84 10.99
N PHE A 134 2.21 -17.02 11.63
CA PHE A 134 1.47 -17.41 12.83
C PHE A 134 0.52 -18.59 12.56
N ARG A 135 -0.22 -18.56 11.45
CA ARG A 135 -1.10 -19.66 11.03
C ARG A 135 -0.32 -20.95 10.80
N LEU A 136 0.84 -20.87 10.13
CA LEU A 136 1.69 -22.03 9.87
C LEU A 136 2.21 -22.66 11.18
N VAL A 137 2.67 -21.84 12.13
CA VAL A 137 3.09 -22.30 13.46
C VAL A 137 1.93 -22.93 14.23
N SER A 138 0.74 -22.35 14.14
CA SER A 138 -0.45 -22.91 14.80
C SER A 138 -0.88 -24.26 14.24
N LEU A 139 -0.71 -24.51 12.93
CA LEU A 139 -0.97 -25.82 12.34
C LEU A 139 0.03 -26.86 12.85
N ARG A 140 1.33 -26.53 12.86
CA ARG A 140 2.37 -27.43 13.38
C ARG A 140 2.08 -27.89 14.80
N ASN A 141 1.67 -26.97 15.67
CA ASN A 141 1.36 -27.28 17.08
C ASN A 141 0.06 -28.09 17.28
N LYS A 142 -0.81 -28.19 16.27
CA LYS A 142 -2.00 -29.07 16.30
C LYS A 142 -1.70 -30.49 15.81
N SER A 143 -0.60 -30.68 15.07
CA SER A 143 -0.18 -31.96 14.51
C SER A 143 0.84 -32.72 15.37
N ALA A 144 1.34 -32.11 16.45
CA ALA A 144 2.22 -32.69 17.45
C ALA A 144 1.43 -33.04 18.72
#